data_AF-A0A518IL21-F1
#
_entry.id   AF-A0A518IL21-F1
#
_cell.length_a   1.000
_cell.length_b   1.000
_cell.length_c   1.000
_cell.angle_alpha   90.00
_cell.angle_beta   90.00
_cell.angle_gamma   90.00
#
_symmetry.space_group_name_H-M   'P 1'
#
loop_
_entity.id
_entity.type
_entity.pdbx_description
1 polymer ?
#
loop_
_entity_poly.entity_id
_entity_poly.type
_entity_poly.pdbx_seq_one_letter_code
_entity_poly.pdbx_strand_id
1 'polypeptide(L)'
;MPKRACCYLCLVLCCVSLHLETVSAEETKQKPAVDQKTNAQTYEAILYELGAFPVSRLAKGYWDNGHPGQFYKKGKREDVAGWIRPFWTRADRYDLPKKPLSYERYVSLMDVETYQKTKDPLLFAIIQFTLEEFLYRDLEIKNPEDFLKVYHAKMGLDHQVLVLLKRRGLTAQEVTHLYERQKVPLLLRCLPPPEKGQDGYILFLEQISSGRTLQAGYRFEAYKLLYEWDQEKYLTGYKEFLIKHTEQTPDVLDRCFMNEALLKLGDEDCFTVVRRSLVTDPIYDVRTSILRDLKELDLQHLFLDPIQVLAEEKAKECRRVWFYGSGPGMHVGETEMYHILKGLLFVSNKRDLSEETVQKIQHARATLEAKKQERRDASGLRGLDR
;
A
#
# COMPACT_ATOMS: atom_id res chain seq x y z
N MET A 1 -55.06 18.25 -21.88
CA MET A 1 -54.87 17.05 -22.71
C MET A 1 -53.51 17.13 -23.40
N PRO A 2 -52.70 16.06 -23.50
CA PRO A 2 -52.60 14.91 -22.60
C PRO A 2 -51.20 14.77 -21.96
N LYS A 3 -51.21 14.60 -20.63
CA LYS A 3 -50.22 13.87 -19.84
C LYS A 3 -50.38 12.38 -20.16
N ARG A 4 -49.66 11.82 -21.15
CA ARG A 4 -49.61 10.36 -21.40
C ARG A 4 -48.29 9.96 -22.07
N ALA A 5 -47.21 9.93 -21.29
CA ALA A 5 -45.98 9.24 -21.71
C ALA A 5 -45.31 8.43 -20.57
N CYS A 6 -45.89 8.43 -19.36
CA CYS A 6 -45.29 7.75 -18.19
C CYS A 6 -45.92 6.38 -17.87
N CYS A 7 -46.99 5.98 -18.55
CA CYS A 7 -47.72 4.74 -18.22
C CYS A 7 -47.34 3.53 -19.09
N TYR A 8 -46.59 3.71 -20.18
CA TYR A 8 -46.17 2.58 -21.03
C TYR A 8 -44.80 2.00 -20.65
N LEU A 9 -43.94 2.75 -19.95
CA LEU A 9 -42.64 2.23 -19.50
C LEU A 9 -42.76 1.30 -18.27
N CYS A 10 -43.78 1.49 -17.43
CA CYS A 10 -44.02 0.59 -16.28
C CYS A 10 -44.66 -0.75 -16.67
N LEU A 11 -45.32 -0.85 -17.84
CA LEU A 11 -45.96 -2.10 -18.28
C LEU A 11 -44.99 -3.04 -19.00
N VAL A 12 -43.92 -2.53 -19.63
CA VAL A 12 -42.88 -3.38 -20.25
C VAL A 12 -41.91 -3.94 -19.19
N LEU A 13 -41.70 -3.26 -18.08
CA LEU A 13 -40.88 -3.76 -16.95
C LEU A 13 -41.61 -4.81 -16.09
N CYS A 14 -42.94 -4.81 -16.06
CA CYS A 14 -43.71 -5.84 -15.33
C CYS A 14 -43.94 -7.13 -16.14
N CYS A 15 -43.90 -7.10 -17.48
CA CYS A 15 -44.05 -8.33 -18.29
C CYS A 15 -42.74 -9.12 -18.48
N VAL A 16 -41.57 -8.50 -18.33
CA VAL A 16 -40.29 -9.24 -18.26
C VAL A 16 -40.07 -9.85 -16.87
N SER A 17 -40.72 -9.29 -15.85
CA SER A 17 -40.65 -9.78 -14.47
C SER A 17 -41.66 -10.90 -14.14
N LEU A 18 -42.61 -11.19 -15.04
CA LEU A 18 -43.62 -12.26 -14.90
C LEU A 18 -43.39 -13.45 -15.85
N HIS A 19 -42.23 -13.52 -16.52
CA HIS A 19 -41.74 -14.72 -17.21
C HIS A 19 -40.43 -15.26 -16.61
N LEU A 20 -40.02 -14.77 -15.43
CA LEU A 20 -38.92 -15.36 -14.65
C LEU A 20 -39.38 -16.15 -13.40
N GLU A 21 -40.68 -16.20 -13.08
CA GLU A 21 -41.18 -16.89 -11.88
C GLU A 21 -42.06 -18.13 -12.14
N THR A 22 -42.24 -18.57 -13.38
CA THR A 22 -43.02 -19.79 -13.71
C THR A 22 -42.22 -20.91 -14.38
N VAL A 23 -40.90 -20.91 -14.20
CA VAL A 23 -40.08 -22.14 -14.31
C VAL A 23 -39.43 -22.42 -12.95
N SER A 24 -40.26 -22.46 -11.91
CA SER A 24 -39.88 -22.82 -10.54
C SER A 24 -40.73 -23.97 -9.97
N ALA A 25 -41.42 -24.72 -10.80
CA ALA A 25 -42.06 -25.96 -10.39
C ALA A 25 -42.04 -26.92 -11.58
N GLU A 26 -41.60 -28.15 -11.33
CA GLU A 26 -41.51 -29.27 -12.30
C GLU A 26 -40.31 -29.26 -13.24
N GLU A 27 -39.11 -29.39 -12.66
CA GLU A 27 -38.21 -30.50 -12.99
C GLU A 27 -37.12 -30.56 -11.90
N THR A 28 -37.46 -31.16 -10.77
CA THR A 28 -36.50 -31.62 -9.77
C THR A 28 -35.74 -32.82 -10.33
N LYS A 29 -34.94 -32.61 -11.38
CA LYS A 29 -33.78 -33.43 -11.65
C LYS A 29 -32.65 -32.82 -10.83
N GLN A 30 -32.30 -33.50 -9.74
CA GLN A 30 -31.07 -33.29 -8.99
C GLN A 30 -29.92 -33.04 -9.96
N LYS A 31 -29.49 -31.78 -10.10
CA LYS A 31 -28.10 -31.51 -10.46
C LYS A 31 -27.28 -32.19 -9.37
N PRO A 32 -26.34 -33.08 -9.70
CA PRO A 32 -25.49 -33.65 -8.69
C PRO A 32 -24.79 -32.49 -7.98
N ALA A 33 -24.78 -32.52 -6.65
CA ALA A 33 -23.83 -31.77 -5.85
C ALA A 33 -22.45 -32.28 -6.24
N VAL A 34 -21.90 -31.79 -7.35
CA VAL A 34 -20.55 -32.09 -7.79
C VAL A 34 -19.62 -31.37 -6.81
N ASP A 35 -19.24 -32.11 -5.76
CA ASP A 35 -17.87 -32.23 -5.26
C ASP A 35 -17.17 -30.99 -4.69
N GLN A 36 -17.89 -30.12 -3.96
CA GLN A 36 -17.21 -29.18 -3.04
C GLN A 36 -16.30 -29.90 -2.02
N LYS A 37 -16.70 -31.10 -1.56
CA LYS A 37 -15.92 -31.90 -0.61
C LYS A 37 -14.62 -32.44 -1.23
N THR A 38 -14.64 -32.77 -2.51
CA THR A 38 -13.50 -33.31 -3.28
C THR A 38 -12.53 -32.19 -3.69
N ASN A 39 -13.05 -31.00 -4.01
CA ASN A 39 -12.23 -29.81 -4.24
C ASN A 39 -11.49 -29.37 -2.98
N ALA A 40 -12.16 -29.35 -1.82
CA ALA A 40 -11.52 -29.02 -0.55
C ALA A 40 -10.38 -29.99 -0.20
N GLN A 41 -10.62 -31.31 -0.32
CA GLN A 41 -9.58 -32.32 -0.13
C GLN A 41 -8.40 -32.17 -1.10
N THR A 42 -8.67 -31.74 -2.34
CA THR A 42 -7.66 -31.45 -3.35
C THR A 42 -6.83 -30.20 -2.99
N TYR A 43 -7.47 -29.13 -2.51
CA TYR A 43 -6.78 -27.92 -2.08
C TYR A 43 -5.96 -28.12 -0.81
N GLU A 44 -6.45 -28.88 0.17
CA GLU A 44 -5.64 -29.25 1.34
C GLU A 44 -4.37 -30.01 0.93
N ALA A 45 -4.48 -30.95 -0.02
CA ALA A 45 -3.33 -31.68 -0.54
C ALA A 45 -2.31 -30.74 -1.21
N ILE A 46 -2.77 -29.75 -1.98
CA ILE A 46 -1.90 -28.71 -2.58
C ILE A 46 -1.26 -27.83 -1.51
N LEU A 47 -1.99 -27.43 -0.46
CA LEU A 47 -1.45 -26.65 0.64
C LEU A 47 -0.34 -27.42 1.36
N TYR A 48 -0.54 -28.72 1.61
CA TYR A 48 0.54 -29.57 2.08
C TYR A 48 1.69 -29.63 1.06
N GLU A 49 1.44 -29.80 -0.23
CA GLU A 49 2.45 -29.80 -1.31
C GLU A 49 3.35 -28.55 -1.25
N LEU A 50 2.75 -27.38 -1.04
CA LEU A 50 3.45 -26.09 -0.85
C LEU A 50 4.25 -26.02 0.47
N GLY A 51 4.02 -26.95 1.41
CA GLY A 51 4.62 -26.95 2.73
C GLY A 51 3.87 -26.08 3.74
N ALA A 52 2.63 -25.70 3.45
CA ALA A 52 1.75 -25.05 4.41
C ALA A 52 1.28 -26.07 5.47
N PHE A 53 0.83 -25.56 6.61
CA PHE A 53 0.38 -26.40 7.73
C PHE A 53 -0.93 -25.88 8.32
N PRO A 54 -1.92 -26.74 8.59
CA PRO A 54 -3.19 -26.27 9.14
C PRO A 54 -3.05 -25.93 10.62
N VAL A 55 -3.63 -24.81 11.03
CA VAL A 55 -3.61 -24.35 12.43
C VAL A 55 -4.23 -25.38 13.37
N SER A 56 -5.25 -26.11 12.90
CA SER A 56 -5.94 -27.16 13.67
C SER A 56 -5.05 -28.33 14.08
N ARG A 57 -3.87 -28.51 13.45
CA ARG A 57 -2.92 -29.59 13.78
C ARG A 57 -1.72 -29.12 14.59
N LEU A 58 -1.69 -27.86 15.03
CA LEU A 58 -0.63 -27.36 15.89
C LEU A 58 -0.71 -28.03 17.27
N ALA A 59 0.33 -28.79 17.63
CA ALA A 59 0.39 -29.54 18.89
C ALA A 59 0.66 -28.65 20.13
N LYS A 60 1.08 -27.40 19.93
CA LYS A 60 1.38 -26.46 21.01
C LYS A 60 0.42 -25.27 20.92
N GLY A 61 -0.26 -24.97 22.04
CA GLY A 61 -1.02 -23.72 22.18
C GLY A 61 -0.07 -22.55 21.98
N TYR A 62 -0.25 -21.83 20.89
CA TYR A 62 0.34 -20.50 20.75
C TYR A 62 -0.39 -19.56 21.70
N TRP A 63 0.11 -18.34 21.87
CA TRP A 63 -0.64 -17.31 22.59
C TRP A 63 -1.91 -16.99 21.79
N ASP A 64 -2.93 -17.81 21.99
CA ASP A 64 -4.28 -17.57 21.56
C ASP A 64 -4.85 -16.55 22.52
N ASN A 65 -4.81 -15.28 22.12
CA ASN A 65 -5.46 -14.18 22.86
C ASN A 65 -7.00 -14.34 22.86
N GLY A 66 -7.54 -15.53 23.13
CA GLY A 66 -8.97 -15.85 23.07
C GLY A 66 -9.51 -16.20 21.68
N HIS A 67 -8.65 -16.61 20.72
CA HIS A 67 -9.07 -16.90 19.33
C HIS A 67 -8.70 -18.33 18.86
N PRO A 68 -9.47 -19.35 19.25
CA PRO A 68 -9.25 -20.74 18.81
C PRO A 68 -9.26 -20.87 17.28
N GLY A 69 -8.32 -21.64 16.73
CA GLY A 69 -8.23 -21.89 15.29
C GLY A 69 -7.56 -20.79 14.46
N GLN A 70 -7.00 -19.76 15.10
CA GLN A 70 -6.24 -18.69 14.44
C GLN A 70 -4.79 -18.72 14.92
N PHE A 71 -3.86 -18.30 14.06
CA PHE A 71 -2.43 -18.24 14.39
C PHE A 71 -1.97 -16.79 14.42
N TYR A 72 -1.48 -16.35 15.58
CA TYR A 72 -0.94 -15.00 15.79
C TYR A 72 0.55 -15.04 16.08
N LYS A 73 1.30 -14.11 15.50
CA LYS A 73 2.72 -13.87 15.82
C LYS A 73 2.91 -12.38 16.08
N LYS A 74 3.47 -12.03 17.25
CA LYS A 74 3.71 -10.63 17.67
C LYS A 74 2.45 -9.74 17.53
N GLY A 75 1.29 -10.27 17.91
CA GLY A 75 0.01 -9.53 17.89
C GLY A 75 -0.65 -9.39 16.51
N LYS A 76 -0.09 -9.97 15.44
CA LYS A 76 -0.69 -9.99 14.11
C LYS A 76 -1.16 -11.40 13.76
N ARG A 77 -2.31 -11.49 13.09
CA ARG A 77 -2.81 -12.76 12.54
C ARG A 77 -1.97 -13.12 11.31
N GLU A 78 -1.42 -14.32 11.31
CA GLU A 78 -0.48 -14.81 10.30
C GLU A 78 -1.06 -15.96 9.45
N ASP A 79 -2.12 -16.64 9.91
CA ASP A 79 -2.83 -17.63 9.11
C ASP A 79 -3.67 -16.99 8.00
N VAL A 80 -3.80 -17.70 6.89
CA VAL A 80 -4.72 -17.40 5.80
C VAL A 80 -5.67 -18.58 5.68
N ALA A 81 -6.97 -18.34 5.87
CA ALA A 81 -8.00 -19.37 5.85
C ALA A 81 -7.73 -20.57 6.79
N GLY A 82 -7.09 -20.35 7.95
CA GLY A 82 -6.76 -21.42 8.91
C GLY A 82 -5.50 -22.21 8.56
N TRP A 83 -4.70 -21.74 7.59
CA TRP A 83 -3.43 -22.34 7.19
C TRP A 83 -2.25 -21.39 7.43
N ILE A 84 -1.15 -21.96 7.94
CA ILE A 84 0.12 -21.28 8.16
C ILE A 84 0.93 -21.32 6.88
N ARG A 85 1.45 -20.17 6.48
CA ARG A 85 2.28 -19.98 5.28
C ARG A 85 3.54 -20.87 5.33
N PRO A 86 4.00 -21.42 4.19
CA PRO A 86 5.19 -22.27 4.14
C PRO A 86 6.48 -21.64 4.69
N PHE A 87 6.64 -20.32 4.60
CA PHE A 87 7.79 -19.63 5.18
C PHE A 87 7.87 -19.84 6.70
N TRP A 88 6.74 -19.68 7.40
CA TRP A 88 6.68 -19.86 8.85
C TRP A 88 6.86 -21.31 9.25
N THR A 89 6.35 -22.25 8.45
CA THR A 89 6.50 -23.68 8.76
C THR A 89 7.96 -24.14 8.74
N ARG A 90 8.76 -23.55 7.84
CA ARG A 90 10.22 -23.77 7.77
C ARG A 90 10.97 -23.06 8.91
N ALA A 91 10.64 -21.80 9.18
CA ALA A 91 11.32 -20.99 10.17
C ALA A 91 11.15 -21.53 11.59
N ASP A 92 9.94 -21.96 11.94
CA ASP A 92 9.59 -22.42 13.28
C ASP A 92 9.73 -23.96 13.46
N ARG A 93 10.44 -24.62 12.53
CA ARG A 93 10.86 -26.04 12.59
C ARG A 93 9.72 -27.05 12.83
N TYR A 94 8.62 -26.95 12.09
CA TYR A 94 7.55 -27.97 12.15
C TYR A 94 7.86 -29.24 11.34
N ASP A 95 9.14 -29.56 11.09
CA ASP A 95 9.62 -30.72 10.31
C ASP A 95 9.00 -30.92 8.91
N LEU A 96 8.61 -29.82 8.25
CA LEU A 96 8.07 -29.84 6.89
C LEU A 96 8.89 -29.06 5.84
N PRO A 97 10.24 -29.11 5.83
CA PRO A 97 10.99 -28.49 4.73
C PRO A 97 10.76 -29.29 3.44
N LYS A 98 9.80 -28.86 2.62
CA LYS A 98 9.60 -29.39 1.27
C LYS A 98 10.57 -28.76 0.29
N LYS A 99 11.10 -29.56 -0.64
CA LYS A 99 11.83 -29.05 -1.80
C LYS A 99 10.93 -28.07 -2.58
N PRO A 100 11.50 -27.03 -3.22
CA PRO A 100 10.71 -26.15 -4.06
C PRO A 100 10.08 -26.95 -5.20
N LEU A 101 8.86 -26.58 -5.59
CA LEU A 101 8.19 -27.15 -6.76
C LEU A 101 8.84 -26.61 -8.04
N SER A 102 8.53 -27.22 -9.19
CA SER A 102 8.93 -26.63 -10.47
C SER A 102 8.19 -25.32 -10.73
N TYR A 103 8.79 -24.45 -11.54
CA TYR A 103 8.18 -23.19 -11.96
C TYR A 103 6.78 -23.43 -12.56
N GLU A 104 6.66 -24.39 -13.46
CA GLU A 104 5.42 -24.74 -14.16
C GLU A 104 4.36 -25.24 -13.17
N ARG A 105 4.78 -25.99 -12.13
CA ARG A 105 3.87 -26.42 -11.08
C ARG A 105 3.35 -25.22 -10.31
N TYR A 106 4.21 -24.31 -9.85
CA TYR A 106 3.75 -23.09 -9.16
C TYR A 106 2.80 -22.25 -10.03
N VAL A 107 3.11 -22.04 -11.31
CA VAL A 107 2.23 -21.29 -12.22
C VAL A 107 0.86 -21.95 -12.38
N SER A 108 0.80 -23.29 -12.40
CA SER A 108 -0.46 -24.05 -12.44
C SER A 108 -1.31 -23.90 -11.18
N LEU A 109 -0.69 -23.65 -10.02
CA LEU A 109 -1.41 -23.44 -8.76
C LEU A 109 -2.05 -22.05 -8.67
N MET A 110 -1.61 -21.10 -9.50
CA MET A 110 -2.21 -19.78 -9.61
C MET A 110 -3.48 -19.80 -10.50
N ASP A 111 -4.47 -20.60 -10.13
CA ASP A 111 -5.75 -20.72 -10.85
C ASP A 111 -6.73 -19.59 -10.48
N VAL A 112 -6.45 -18.42 -11.04
CA VAL A 112 -7.22 -17.19 -10.78
C VAL A 112 -8.65 -17.26 -11.36
N GLU A 113 -8.87 -17.99 -12.46
CA GLU A 113 -10.18 -18.09 -13.09
C GLU A 113 -11.14 -18.90 -12.22
N THR A 114 -10.68 -20.03 -11.70
CA THR A 114 -11.48 -20.83 -10.76
C THR A 114 -11.73 -20.06 -9.48
N TYR A 115 -10.74 -19.32 -8.96
CA TYR A 115 -10.95 -18.47 -7.79
C TYR A 115 -11.99 -17.39 -8.06
N GLN A 116 -11.96 -16.72 -9.21
CA GLN A 116 -12.95 -15.69 -9.53
C GLN A 116 -14.39 -16.24 -9.57
N LYS A 117 -14.58 -17.48 -10.04
CA LYS A 117 -15.88 -18.15 -10.09
C LYS A 117 -16.36 -18.66 -8.73
N THR A 118 -15.46 -19.22 -7.94
CA THR A 118 -15.81 -19.96 -6.70
C THR A 118 -15.66 -19.14 -5.43
N LYS A 119 -14.76 -18.15 -5.43
CA LYS A 119 -14.29 -17.42 -4.24
C LYS A 119 -13.81 -18.33 -3.11
N ASP A 120 -13.29 -19.51 -3.46
CA ASP A 120 -12.84 -20.49 -2.48
C ASP A 120 -11.66 -19.95 -1.64
N PRO A 121 -11.76 -19.96 -0.29
CA PRO A 121 -10.74 -19.40 0.58
C PRO A 121 -9.45 -20.23 0.62
N LEU A 122 -9.50 -21.54 0.40
CA LEU A 122 -8.30 -22.38 0.32
C LEU A 122 -7.57 -22.14 -1.01
N LEU A 123 -8.30 -21.96 -2.11
CA LEU A 123 -7.68 -21.56 -3.38
C LEU A 123 -7.03 -20.17 -3.29
N PHE A 124 -7.67 -19.22 -2.58
CA PHE A 124 -7.02 -17.94 -2.26
C PHE A 124 -5.70 -18.13 -1.51
N ALA A 125 -5.69 -18.97 -0.46
CA ALA A 125 -4.49 -19.27 0.30
C ALA A 125 -3.40 -19.93 -0.56
N ILE A 126 -3.77 -20.86 -1.45
CA ILE A 126 -2.84 -21.49 -2.41
C ILE A 126 -2.17 -20.45 -3.31
N ILE A 127 -2.95 -19.54 -3.90
CA ILE A 127 -2.44 -18.50 -4.79
C ILE A 127 -1.50 -17.57 -4.01
N GLN A 128 -1.93 -17.10 -2.84
CA GLN A 128 -1.13 -16.21 -1.99
C GLN A 128 0.19 -16.89 -1.55
N PHE A 129 0.14 -18.13 -1.08
CA PHE A 129 1.33 -18.86 -0.64
C PHE A 129 2.27 -19.18 -1.80
N THR A 130 1.73 -19.40 -2.99
CA THR A 130 2.53 -19.56 -4.21
C THR A 130 3.35 -18.30 -4.51
N LEU A 131 2.73 -17.11 -4.46
CA LEU A 131 3.45 -15.84 -4.62
C LEU A 131 4.52 -15.66 -3.54
N GLU A 132 4.19 -15.99 -2.29
CA GLU A 132 5.12 -15.90 -1.16
C GLU A 132 6.29 -16.86 -1.29
N GLU A 133 6.12 -18.05 -1.85
CA GLU A 133 7.24 -18.98 -2.09
C GLU A 133 8.24 -18.41 -3.10
N PHE A 134 7.79 -17.77 -4.19
CA PHE A 134 8.69 -17.06 -5.10
C PHE A 134 9.48 -15.98 -4.36
N LEU A 135 8.83 -15.23 -3.47
CA LEU A 135 9.46 -14.16 -2.72
C LEU A 135 10.46 -14.70 -1.69
N TYR A 136 10.05 -15.61 -0.82
CA TYR A 136 10.85 -16.02 0.33
C TYR A 136 11.93 -17.06 -0.01
N ARG A 137 11.77 -17.81 -1.10
CA ARG A 137 12.80 -18.73 -1.59
C ARG A 137 13.66 -18.17 -2.72
N ASP A 138 13.38 -16.94 -3.16
CA ASP A 138 14.10 -16.29 -4.26
C ASP A 138 14.07 -17.13 -5.56
N LEU A 139 12.89 -17.66 -5.89
CA LEU A 139 12.74 -18.52 -7.07
C LEU A 139 12.80 -17.69 -8.35
N GLU A 140 13.44 -18.23 -9.38
CA GLU A 140 13.54 -17.59 -10.69
C GLU A 140 12.15 -17.43 -11.34
N ILE A 141 11.85 -16.21 -11.80
CA ILE A 141 10.65 -15.89 -12.57
C ILE A 141 10.99 -15.93 -14.06
N LYS A 142 10.65 -17.06 -14.70
CA LYS A 142 10.90 -17.28 -16.13
C LYS A 142 10.06 -16.35 -17.02
N ASN A 143 8.79 -16.12 -16.67
CA ASN A 143 7.89 -15.25 -17.43
C ASN A 143 7.04 -14.35 -16.51
N PRO A 144 7.26 -13.03 -16.51
CA PRO A 144 6.49 -12.10 -15.66
C PRO A 144 4.99 -12.02 -16.00
N GLU A 145 4.57 -12.38 -17.22
CA GLU A 145 3.14 -12.38 -17.58
C GLU A 145 2.32 -13.38 -16.76
N ASP A 146 2.94 -14.47 -16.29
CA ASP A 146 2.28 -15.50 -15.48
C ASP A 146 1.79 -14.96 -14.12
N PHE A 147 2.31 -13.82 -13.67
CA PHE A 147 1.94 -13.17 -12.41
C PHE A 147 0.92 -12.04 -12.63
N LEU A 148 0.87 -11.47 -13.84
CA LEU A 148 -0.08 -10.40 -14.17
C LEU A 148 -1.53 -10.90 -14.15
N LYS A 149 -1.78 -12.20 -14.41
CA LYS A 149 -3.11 -12.79 -14.24
C LYS A 149 -3.67 -12.61 -12.83
N VAL A 150 -2.81 -12.63 -11.80
CA VAL A 150 -3.22 -12.42 -10.40
C VAL A 150 -3.57 -10.96 -10.15
N TYR A 151 -2.82 -10.03 -10.71
CA TYR A 151 -3.15 -8.60 -10.69
C TYR A 151 -4.49 -8.32 -11.37
N HIS A 152 -4.69 -8.85 -12.58
CA HIS A 152 -5.95 -8.71 -13.32
C HIS A 152 -7.14 -9.31 -12.57
N ALA A 153 -6.90 -10.32 -11.74
CA ALA A 153 -7.95 -10.95 -10.95
C ALA A 153 -8.53 -10.03 -9.85
N LYS A 154 -7.84 -8.94 -9.50
CA LYS A 154 -8.23 -7.95 -8.47
C LYS A 154 -8.63 -8.60 -7.14
N MET A 155 -7.88 -9.63 -6.75
CA MET A 155 -8.14 -10.40 -5.53
C MET A 155 -7.44 -9.84 -4.29
N GLY A 156 -6.87 -8.64 -4.35
CA GLY A 156 -6.18 -8.00 -3.22
C GLY A 156 -4.73 -8.47 -3.01
N LEU A 157 -4.12 -9.10 -4.01
CA LEU A 157 -2.72 -9.55 -4.00
C LEU A 157 -1.80 -8.65 -4.85
N ASP A 158 -2.28 -7.47 -5.25
CA ASP A 158 -1.58 -6.54 -6.14
C ASP A 158 -0.19 -6.14 -5.62
N HIS A 159 -0.09 -5.90 -4.32
CA HIS A 159 1.18 -5.57 -3.67
C HIS A 159 2.19 -6.73 -3.73
N GLN A 160 1.74 -7.97 -3.57
CA GLN A 160 2.63 -9.14 -3.64
C GLN A 160 3.16 -9.34 -5.06
N VAL A 161 2.30 -9.20 -6.07
CA VAL A 161 2.72 -9.23 -7.48
C VAL A 161 3.73 -8.13 -7.76
N LEU A 162 3.48 -6.90 -7.29
CA LEU A 162 4.40 -5.79 -7.45
C LEU A 162 5.79 -6.07 -6.84
N VAL A 163 5.82 -6.54 -5.59
CA VAL A 163 7.08 -6.84 -4.89
C VAL A 163 7.87 -7.92 -5.62
N LEU A 164 7.21 -8.96 -6.12
CA LEU A 164 7.84 -10.02 -6.91
C LEU A 164 8.46 -9.48 -8.21
N LEU A 165 7.69 -8.70 -8.98
CA LEU A 165 8.17 -8.14 -10.23
C LEU A 165 9.32 -7.15 -10.02
N LYS A 166 9.26 -6.32 -8.97
CA LYS A 166 10.37 -5.43 -8.57
C LYS A 166 11.62 -6.22 -8.21
N ARG A 167 11.49 -7.28 -7.40
CA ARG A 167 12.64 -8.09 -6.97
C ARG A 167 13.32 -8.84 -8.10
N ARG A 168 12.55 -9.30 -9.11
CA ARG A 168 13.11 -9.92 -10.31
C ARG A 168 14.09 -8.97 -11.04
N GLY A 169 13.81 -7.66 -11.03
CA GLY A 169 14.55 -6.68 -11.83
C GLY A 169 14.24 -6.82 -13.32
N LEU A 170 13.10 -6.28 -13.75
CA LEU A 170 12.75 -6.22 -15.17
C LEU A 170 13.70 -5.26 -15.90
N THR A 171 14.19 -5.64 -17.07
CA THR A 171 14.96 -4.74 -17.96
C THR A 171 14.04 -3.69 -18.59
N ALA A 172 14.62 -2.58 -19.08
CA ALA A 172 13.87 -1.51 -19.75
C ALA A 172 13.01 -2.05 -20.91
N GLN A 173 13.61 -2.90 -21.75
CA GLN A 173 12.92 -3.53 -22.88
C GLN A 173 11.76 -4.44 -22.43
N GLU A 174 11.96 -5.25 -21.39
CA GLU A 174 10.91 -6.12 -20.86
C GLU A 174 9.74 -5.29 -20.33
N VAL A 175 9.99 -4.25 -19.52
CA VAL A 175 8.90 -3.41 -18.97
C VAL A 175 8.15 -2.69 -20.08
N THR A 176 8.86 -2.09 -21.04
CA THR A 176 8.22 -1.41 -22.18
C THR A 176 7.36 -2.37 -22.99
N HIS A 177 7.90 -3.52 -23.39
CA HIS A 177 7.16 -4.50 -24.17
C HIS A 177 5.92 -5.05 -23.44
N LEU A 178 6.08 -5.42 -22.16
CA LEU A 178 4.99 -5.93 -21.34
C LEU A 178 3.90 -4.87 -21.14
N TYR A 179 4.30 -3.63 -20.85
CA TYR A 179 3.36 -2.53 -20.67
C TYR A 179 2.62 -2.23 -21.97
N GLU A 180 3.32 -2.20 -23.10
CA GLU A 180 2.68 -1.94 -24.39
C GLU A 180 1.64 -2.99 -24.77
N ARG A 181 1.93 -4.26 -24.49
CA ARG A 181 1.06 -5.39 -24.78
C ARG A 181 -0.14 -5.49 -23.83
N GLN A 182 0.10 -5.36 -22.53
CA GLN A 182 -0.91 -5.64 -21.49
C GLN A 182 -1.62 -4.37 -20.98
N LYS A 183 -1.03 -3.19 -21.20
CA LYS A 183 -1.50 -1.89 -20.71
C LYS A 183 -1.80 -1.88 -19.20
N VAL A 184 -0.98 -2.60 -18.43
CA VAL A 184 -1.10 -2.71 -16.96
C VAL A 184 -0.31 -1.58 -16.27
N PRO A 185 -0.97 -0.61 -15.60
CA PRO A 185 -0.27 0.49 -14.94
C PRO A 185 0.70 0.06 -13.84
N LEU A 186 0.44 -1.07 -13.17
CA LEU A 186 1.33 -1.61 -12.13
C LEU A 186 2.77 -1.82 -12.63
N LEU A 187 2.95 -2.17 -13.90
CA LEU A 187 4.27 -2.38 -14.50
C LEU A 187 5.12 -1.09 -14.49
N LEU A 188 4.49 0.08 -14.52
CA LEU A 188 5.19 1.37 -14.45
C LEU A 188 5.86 1.59 -13.08
N ARG A 189 5.51 0.82 -12.06
CA ARG A 189 6.24 0.80 -10.78
C ARG A 189 7.54 0.00 -10.83
N CYS A 190 7.77 -0.75 -11.91
CA CYS A 190 8.94 -1.60 -12.09
C CYS A 190 9.94 -1.02 -13.10
N LEU A 191 9.79 0.25 -13.48
CA LEU A 191 10.67 0.91 -14.44
C LEU A 191 12.11 0.97 -13.89
N PRO A 192 13.11 0.44 -14.62
CA PRO A 192 14.51 0.60 -14.23
C PRO A 192 15.09 1.96 -14.67
N PRO A 193 16.19 2.43 -14.06
CA PRO A 193 16.92 3.59 -14.56
C PRO A 193 17.38 3.40 -16.02
N PRO A 194 17.29 4.44 -16.87
CA PRO A 194 17.78 4.38 -18.23
C PRO A 194 19.31 4.28 -18.28
N GLU A 195 19.82 3.59 -19.30
CA GLU A 195 21.26 3.46 -19.60
C GLU A 195 21.64 4.17 -20.91
N LYS A 196 22.94 4.42 -21.11
CA LYS A 196 23.45 5.06 -22.33
C LYS A 196 23.09 4.25 -23.58
N GLY A 197 22.55 4.93 -24.59
CA GLY A 197 22.14 4.32 -25.86
C GLY A 197 20.71 3.76 -25.86
N GLN A 198 19.92 3.95 -24.80
CA GLN A 198 18.53 3.52 -24.72
C GLN A 198 17.54 4.61 -25.17
N ASP A 199 17.76 5.26 -26.31
CA ASP A 199 16.94 6.39 -26.79
C ASP A 199 15.45 6.02 -26.93
N GLY A 200 15.15 4.80 -27.38
CA GLY A 200 13.77 4.29 -27.45
C GLY A 200 13.09 4.17 -26.08
N TYR A 201 13.85 3.82 -25.04
CA TYR A 201 13.31 3.75 -23.67
C TYR A 201 13.09 5.15 -23.09
N ILE A 202 13.99 6.09 -23.36
CA ILE A 202 13.81 7.50 -22.97
C ILE A 202 12.54 8.07 -23.61
N LEU A 203 12.32 7.83 -24.91
CA LEU A 203 11.09 8.23 -25.60
C LEU A 203 9.84 7.59 -24.97
N PHE A 204 9.92 6.32 -24.59
CA PHE A 204 8.85 5.64 -23.86
C PHE A 204 8.55 6.34 -22.53
N LEU A 205 9.57 6.65 -21.72
CA LEU A 205 9.39 7.37 -20.45
C LEU A 205 8.77 8.76 -20.65
N GLU A 206 9.15 9.49 -21.71
CA GLU A 206 8.55 10.78 -22.08
C GLU A 206 7.06 10.65 -22.45
N GLN A 207 6.69 9.58 -23.15
CA GLN A 207 5.28 9.27 -23.45
C GLN A 207 4.48 8.95 -22.18
N ILE A 208 5.06 8.17 -21.26
CA ILE A 208 4.40 7.84 -19.99
C ILE A 208 4.23 9.08 -19.12
N SER A 209 5.26 9.90 -18.96
CA SER A 209 5.22 11.09 -18.09
C SER A 209 4.20 12.15 -18.59
N SER A 210 4.02 12.25 -19.91
CA SER A 210 3.06 13.17 -20.55
C SER A 210 1.64 12.58 -20.72
N GLY A 211 1.45 11.27 -20.50
CA GLY A 211 0.19 10.56 -20.72
C GLY A 211 -0.95 10.96 -19.78
N ARG A 212 -1.85 11.84 -20.23
CA ARG A 212 -2.94 12.42 -19.39
C ARG A 212 -3.98 11.41 -18.87
N THR A 213 -4.07 10.23 -19.48
CA THR A 213 -4.99 9.16 -19.06
C THR A 213 -4.46 8.36 -17.86
N LEU A 214 -3.16 8.47 -17.57
CA LEU A 214 -2.53 7.81 -16.43
C LEU A 214 -2.66 8.66 -15.17
N GLN A 215 -2.84 7.99 -14.04
CA GLN A 215 -2.80 8.64 -12.73
C GLN A 215 -1.41 9.25 -12.49
N ALA A 216 -1.38 10.37 -11.76
CA ALA A 216 -0.16 11.12 -11.50
C ALA A 216 0.95 10.26 -10.86
N GLY A 217 0.60 9.34 -9.96
CA GLY A 217 1.53 8.40 -9.35
C GLY A 217 2.36 7.56 -10.33
N TYR A 218 1.74 7.05 -11.40
CA TYR A 218 2.46 6.26 -12.41
C TYR A 218 3.28 7.15 -13.35
N ARG A 219 2.77 8.35 -13.66
CA ARG A 219 3.50 9.34 -14.47
C ARG A 219 4.74 9.84 -13.73
N PHE A 220 4.65 9.96 -12.40
CA PHE A 220 5.73 10.36 -11.52
C PHE A 220 6.92 9.40 -11.58
N GLU A 221 6.68 8.09 -11.57
CA GLU A 221 7.76 7.10 -11.70
C GLU A 221 8.59 7.32 -12.96
N ALA A 222 7.94 7.52 -14.10
CA ALA A 222 8.64 7.81 -15.35
C ALA A 222 9.36 9.16 -15.31
N TYR A 223 8.71 10.20 -14.77
CA TYR A 223 9.30 11.54 -14.72
C TYR A 223 10.52 11.61 -13.79
N LYS A 224 10.47 10.90 -12.66
CA LYS A 224 11.59 10.76 -11.74
C LYS A 224 12.81 10.16 -12.44
N LEU A 225 12.63 9.09 -13.21
CA LEU A 225 13.73 8.45 -13.95
C LEU A 225 14.31 9.36 -15.04
N LEU A 226 13.46 10.11 -15.74
CA LEU A 226 13.92 11.12 -16.71
C LEU A 226 14.74 12.22 -16.04
N TYR A 227 14.29 12.73 -14.89
CA TYR A 227 15.03 13.73 -14.12
C TYR A 227 16.37 13.19 -13.60
N GLU A 228 16.40 11.96 -13.09
CA GLU A 228 17.65 11.31 -12.64
C GLU A 228 18.64 11.07 -13.80
N TRP A 229 18.13 10.84 -15.01
CA TRP A 229 18.92 10.66 -16.23
C TRP A 229 19.56 11.96 -16.73
N ASP A 230 18.78 13.04 -16.81
CA ASP A 230 19.22 14.35 -17.29
C ASP A 230 18.52 15.47 -16.52
N GLN A 231 19.13 15.88 -15.41
CA GLN A 231 18.54 16.89 -14.52
C GLN A 231 18.34 18.22 -15.23
N GLU A 232 19.31 18.67 -16.03
CA GLU A 232 19.25 19.97 -16.70
C GLU A 232 18.07 20.04 -17.68
N LYS A 233 17.88 18.98 -18.49
CA LYS A 233 16.78 18.92 -19.46
C LYS A 233 15.41 18.87 -18.81
N TYR A 234 15.23 18.08 -17.74
CA TYR A 234 13.91 17.76 -17.20
C TYR A 234 13.52 18.53 -15.93
N LEU A 235 14.43 19.31 -15.31
CA LEU A 235 14.20 20.01 -14.05
C LEU A 235 12.90 20.83 -14.03
N THR A 236 12.73 21.74 -14.99
CA THR A 236 11.57 22.64 -15.02
C THR A 236 10.26 21.86 -15.08
N GLY A 237 10.15 20.92 -16.01
CA GLY A 237 8.93 20.13 -16.19
C GLY A 237 8.65 19.18 -15.02
N TYR A 238 9.70 18.61 -14.41
CA TYR A 238 9.58 17.76 -13.23
C TYR A 238 9.09 18.55 -12.01
N LYS A 239 9.67 19.74 -11.77
CA LYS A 239 9.22 20.67 -10.71
C LYS A 239 7.76 21.06 -10.90
N GLU A 240 7.38 21.52 -12.08
CA GLU A 240 6.00 21.92 -12.38
C GLU A 240 5.01 20.77 -12.17
N PHE A 241 5.40 19.55 -12.58
CA PHE A 241 4.60 18.36 -12.38
C PHE A 241 4.37 18.07 -10.89
N LEU A 242 5.43 18.10 -10.07
CA LEU A 242 5.32 17.86 -8.63
C LEU A 242 4.42 18.91 -7.96
N ILE A 243 4.67 20.20 -8.20
CA ILE A 243 3.88 21.30 -7.62
C ILE A 243 2.39 21.13 -7.94
N LYS A 244 2.07 20.72 -9.17
CA LYS A 244 0.69 20.54 -9.61
C LYS A 244 0.00 19.33 -8.99
N HIS A 245 0.73 18.23 -8.76
CA HIS A 245 0.13 16.93 -8.54
C HIS A 245 0.30 16.34 -7.13
N THR A 246 1.25 16.82 -6.32
CA THR A 246 1.53 16.26 -4.98
C THR A 246 0.28 16.16 -4.11
N GLU A 247 -0.49 17.25 -3.96
CA GLU A 247 -1.67 17.27 -3.10
C GLU A 247 -2.88 16.53 -3.66
N GLN A 248 -2.90 16.29 -4.98
CA GLN A 248 -4.03 15.68 -5.71
C GLN A 248 -3.88 14.16 -5.86
N THR A 249 -2.70 13.62 -5.60
CA THR A 249 -2.42 12.21 -5.84
C THR A 249 -3.08 11.34 -4.76
N PRO A 250 -3.92 10.36 -5.12
CA PRO A 250 -4.69 9.60 -4.13
C PRO A 250 -3.84 8.63 -3.31
N ASP A 251 -2.81 8.06 -3.92
CA ASP A 251 -1.92 7.10 -3.27
C ASP A 251 -1.04 7.78 -2.22
N VAL A 252 -0.99 7.18 -1.03
CA VAL A 252 -0.28 7.73 0.14
C VAL A 252 1.22 7.73 -0.08
N LEU A 253 1.78 6.65 -0.63
CA LEU A 253 3.22 6.51 -0.82
C LEU A 253 3.70 7.47 -1.90
N ASP A 254 2.93 7.65 -2.97
CA ASP A 254 3.25 8.65 -4.00
C ASP A 254 3.33 10.05 -3.41
N ARG A 255 2.37 10.44 -2.57
CA ARG A 255 2.43 11.75 -1.91
C ARG A 255 3.64 11.89 -1.01
N CYS A 256 4.04 10.85 -0.28
CA CYS A 256 5.28 10.87 0.50
C CYS A 256 6.49 11.12 -0.41
N PHE A 257 6.67 10.33 -1.47
CA PHE A 257 7.83 10.45 -2.36
C PHE A 257 7.84 11.76 -3.17
N MET A 258 6.67 12.26 -3.56
CA MET A 258 6.58 13.57 -4.24
C MET A 258 6.93 14.72 -3.29
N ASN A 259 6.53 14.68 -2.02
CA ASN A 259 6.94 15.68 -1.03
C ASN A 259 8.45 15.62 -0.75
N GLU A 260 9.02 14.42 -0.62
CA GLU A 260 10.47 14.23 -0.49
C GLU A 260 11.21 14.82 -1.71
N ALA A 261 10.72 14.60 -2.92
CA ALA A 261 11.30 15.16 -4.14
C ALA A 261 11.25 16.70 -4.16
N LEU A 262 10.12 17.30 -3.76
CA LEU A 262 10.00 18.75 -3.62
C LEU A 262 10.98 19.32 -2.59
N LEU A 263 11.17 18.65 -1.45
CA LEU A 263 12.16 19.05 -0.45
C LEU A 263 13.59 19.03 -1.00
N LYS A 264 13.95 18.02 -1.81
CA LYS A 264 15.27 17.90 -2.44
C LYS A 264 15.53 18.94 -3.54
N LEU A 265 14.49 19.40 -4.25
CA LEU A 265 14.62 20.51 -5.21
C LEU A 265 14.93 21.83 -4.52
N GLY A 266 14.44 22.03 -3.30
CA GLY A 266 14.97 23.03 -2.37
C GLY A 266 14.60 24.49 -2.62
N ASP A 267 13.73 24.78 -3.59
CA ASP A 267 13.26 26.15 -3.84
C ASP A 267 11.95 26.50 -3.10
N GLU A 268 11.64 27.79 -3.04
CA GLU A 268 10.52 28.32 -2.22
C GLU A 268 9.13 27.92 -2.76
N ASP A 269 8.98 27.72 -4.07
CA ASP A 269 7.73 27.20 -4.64
C ASP A 269 7.50 25.76 -4.17
N CYS A 270 8.56 24.95 -4.18
CA CYS A 270 8.53 23.58 -3.70
C CYS A 270 8.22 23.53 -2.21
N PHE A 271 8.91 24.33 -1.40
CA PHE A 271 8.64 24.41 0.03
C PHE A 271 7.23 24.89 0.34
N THR A 272 6.66 25.81 -0.43
CA THR A 272 5.27 26.26 -0.26
C THR A 272 4.27 25.10 -0.38
N VAL A 273 4.48 24.18 -1.32
CA VAL A 273 3.63 22.99 -1.46
C VAL A 273 3.83 22.03 -0.29
N VAL A 274 5.08 21.80 0.15
CA VAL A 274 5.37 20.90 1.27
C VAL A 274 4.83 21.45 2.59
N ARG A 275 4.96 22.76 2.85
CA ARG A 275 4.39 23.42 4.06
C ARG A 275 2.87 23.24 4.11
N ARG A 276 2.18 23.41 2.98
CA ARG A 276 0.73 23.20 2.87
C ARG A 276 0.34 21.73 3.05
N SER A 277 1.08 20.81 2.43
CA SER A 277 0.89 19.36 2.60
C SER A 277 1.04 18.96 4.07
N LEU A 278 2.05 19.49 4.76
CA LEU A 278 2.31 19.21 6.17
C LEU A 278 1.14 19.55 7.11
N VAL A 279 0.40 20.64 6.83
CA VAL A 279 -0.73 21.07 7.69
C VAL A 279 -2.11 20.66 7.18
N THR A 280 -2.24 20.26 5.90
CA THR A 280 -3.54 19.93 5.31
C THR A 280 -3.70 18.49 4.84
N ASP A 281 -2.63 17.69 4.68
CA ASP A 281 -2.77 16.33 4.14
C ASP A 281 -3.68 15.50 5.05
N PRO A 282 -4.73 14.84 4.52
CA PRO A 282 -5.68 14.12 5.36
C PRO A 282 -5.10 12.85 5.99
N ILE A 283 -3.89 12.42 5.61
CA ILE A 283 -3.27 11.19 6.07
C ILE A 283 -2.06 11.49 6.95
N TYR A 284 -2.11 10.92 8.16
CA TYR A 284 -1.06 11.04 9.17
C TYR A 284 0.33 10.61 8.65
N ASP A 285 0.39 9.49 7.93
CA ASP A 285 1.62 8.90 7.41
C ASP A 285 2.36 9.83 6.43
N VAL A 286 1.64 10.64 5.65
CA VAL A 286 2.27 11.64 4.76
C VAL A 286 2.93 12.75 5.56
N ARG A 287 2.23 13.31 6.55
CA ARG A 287 2.76 14.38 7.41
C ARG A 287 3.98 13.91 8.20
N THR A 288 3.94 12.70 8.73
CA THR A 288 5.09 12.13 9.45
C THR A 288 6.26 11.79 8.54
N SER A 289 6.02 11.37 7.29
CA SER A 289 7.08 11.26 6.29
C SER A 289 7.75 12.61 6.08
N ILE A 290 6.98 13.68 5.81
CA ILE A 290 7.52 15.04 5.64
C ILE A 290 8.38 15.44 6.84
N LEU A 291 7.88 15.28 8.07
CA LEU A 291 8.62 15.62 9.29
C LEU A 291 9.93 14.83 9.43
N ARG A 292 9.95 13.55 9.03
CA ARG A 292 11.18 12.74 9.01
C ARG A 292 12.14 13.26 7.94
N ASP A 293 11.65 13.52 6.73
CA ASP A 293 12.46 13.98 5.61
C ASP A 293 13.07 15.37 5.92
N LEU A 294 12.33 16.25 6.61
CA LEU A 294 12.86 17.52 7.13
C LEU A 294 14.03 17.33 8.09
N LYS A 295 13.99 16.29 8.94
CA LYS A 295 15.09 15.96 9.84
C LYS A 295 16.29 15.42 9.08
N GLU A 296 16.05 14.51 8.14
CA GLU A 296 17.08 13.83 7.36
C GLU A 296 17.83 14.79 6.43
N LEU A 297 17.11 15.74 5.84
CA LEU A 297 17.66 16.81 4.98
C LEU A 297 18.11 18.04 5.77
N ASP A 298 17.91 18.04 7.09
CA ASP A 298 18.26 19.12 8.01
C ASP A 298 17.64 20.49 7.63
N LEU A 299 16.36 20.45 7.23
CA LEU A 299 15.54 21.56 6.73
C LEU A 299 14.52 22.08 7.76
N GLN A 300 14.43 21.50 8.97
CA GLN A 300 13.37 21.80 9.93
C GLN A 300 13.26 23.29 10.34
N HIS A 301 14.37 24.03 10.28
CA HIS A 301 14.43 25.47 10.56
C HIS A 301 13.65 26.32 9.54
N LEU A 302 13.47 25.84 8.30
CA LEU A 302 12.68 26.51 7.25
C LEU A 302 11.17 26.22 7.35
N PHE A 303 10.78 25.36 8.30
CA PHE A 303 9.43 24.84 8.47
C PHE A 303 8.89 25.09 9.89
N LEU A 304 9.46 26.05 10.63
CA LEU A 304 9.03 26.33 12.01
C LEU A 304 7.58 26.78 12.11
N ASP A 305 7.09 27.60 11.17
CA ASP A 305 5.72 28.08 11.19
C ASP A 305 4.68 26.93 11.03
N PRO A 306 4.78 26.01 10.03
CA PRO A 306 3.88 24.86 9.99
C PRO A 306 4.10 23.86 11.14
N ILE A 307 5.32 23.74 11.68
CA ILE A 307 5.58 22.96 12.90
C ILE A 307 4.83 23.56 14.10
N GLN A 308 4.80 24.88 14.24
CA GLN A 308 4.03 25.58 15.27
C GLN A 308 2.53 25.28 15.11
N VAL A 309 1.99 25.36 13.89
CA VAL A 309 0.58 25.06 13.62
C VAL A 309 0.21 23.62 14.04
N LEU A 310 1.13 22.67 13.82
CA LEU A 310 0.95 21.28 14.30
C LEU A 310 1.03 21.19 15.83
N ALA A 311 1.98 21.88 16.46
CA ALA A 311 2.13 21.90 17.92
C ALA A 311 0.92 22.55 18.63
N GLU A 312 0.31 23.55 18.00
CA GLU A 312 -0.93 24.19 18.47
C GLU A 312 -2.19 23.37 18.19
N GLU A 313 -2.07 22.28 17.42
CA GLU A 313 -3.17 21.43 16.97
C GLU A 313 -4.22 22.18 16.13
N LYS A 314 -3.76 23.18 15.38
CA LYS A 314 -4.58 23.96 14.45
C LYS A 314 -4.50 23.48 13.01
N ALA A 315 -3.69 22.45 12.74
CA ALA A 315 -3.67 21.79 11.44
C ALA A 315 -5.00 21.11 11.14
N LYS A 316 -5.29 20.85 9.86
CA LYS A 316 -6.48 20.11 9.45
C LYS A 316 -6.47 18.72 10.08
N GLU A 317 -7.63 18.18 10.44
CA GLU A 317 -7.73 16.82 10.96
C GLU A 317 -7.14 15.81 9.96
N CYS A 318 -6.41 14.81 10.47
CA CYS A 318 -5.86 13.72 9.68
C CYS A 318 -6.19 12.37 10.30
N ARG A 319 -6.29 11.33 9.47
CA ARG A 319 -6.53 9.94 9.89
C ARG A 319 -5.31 9.07 9.66
N ARG A 320 -5.20 7.98 10.43
CA ARG A 320 -4.23 6.91 10.15
C ARG A 320 -4.68 6.04 9.00
N VAL A 321 -3.76 5.70 8.11
CA VAL A 321 -3.92 4.60 7.16
C VAL A 321 -2.80 3.63 7.49
N TRP A 322 -3.11 2.59 8.26
CA TRP A 322 -2.13 1.63 8.80
C TRP A 322 -1.24 1.02 7.72
N PHE A 323 -0.04 1.59 7.50
CA PHE A 323 0.99 0.97 6.64
C PHE A 323 2.13 0.36 7.45
N TYR A 324 2.47 0.90 8.63
CA TYR A 324 3.49 0.34 9.51
C TYR A 324 3.03 0.33 10.97
N GLY A 325 3.10 -0.84 11.60
CA GLY A 325 2.63 -1.07 12.97
C GLY A 325 3.53 -0.46 14.04
N SER A 326 2.91 -0.23 15.20
CA SER A 326 3.54 -0.01 16.52
C SER A 326 4.51 1.18 16.61
N GLY A 327 3.98 2.40 16.55
CA GLY A 327 4.63 3.51 17.25
C GLY A 327 4.74 3.20 18.75
N PRO A 328 5.70 3.81 19.48
CA PRO A 328 5.75 3.69 20.93
C PRO A 328 4.38 4.00 21.51
N GLY A 329 3.98 3.28 22.56
CA GLY A 329 2.73 3.57 23.26
C GLY A 329 2.71 5.05 23.63
N MET A 330 1.71 5.79 23.14
CA MET A 330 1.57 7.21 23.46
C MET A 330 1.30 7.33 24.96
N HIS A 331 2.10 8.12 25.68
CA HIS A 331 1.78 8.40 27.07
C HIS A 331 0.53 9.26 27.16
N VAL A 332 -0.09 9.28 28.34
CA VAL A 332 -1.28 10.09 28.60
C VAL A 332 -1.00 11.56 28.24
N GLY A 333 -1.87 12.11 27.40
CA GLY A 333 -1.84 13.47 26.91
C GLY A 333 -0.92 13.74 25.72
N GLU A 334 -0.31 12.73 25.11
CA GLU A 334 0.47 12.90 23.88
C GLU A 334 -0.40 12.70 22.63
N THR A 335 -0.08 13.42 21.54
CA THR A 335 -0.59 13.09 20.20
C THR A 335 0.34 12.13 19.49
N GLU A 336 -0.16 11.57 18.40
CA GLU A 336 0.61 10.69 17.52
C GLU A 336 1.92 11.36 17.01
N MET A 337 1.89 12.67 16.71
CA MET A 337 3.07 13.41 16.21
C MET A 337 3.97 13.97 17.32
N TYR A 338 3.56 13.93 18.59
CA TYR A 338 4.23 14.62 19.69
C TYR A 338 5.74 14.32 19.73
N HIS A 339 6.12 13.04 19.69
CA HIS A 339 7.53 12.65 19.77
C HIS A 339 8.36 13.10 18.57
N ILE A 340 7.77 13.10 17.37
CA ILE A 340 8.46 13.54 16.15
C ILE A 340 8.72 15.05 16.22
N LEU A 341 7.69 15.83 16.57
CA LEU A 341 7.79 17.29 16.73
C LEU A 341 8.80 17.66 17.82
N LYS A 342 8.74 16.99 18.98
CA LYS A 342 9.69 17.19 20.07
C LYS A 342 11.13 16.90 19.64
N GLY A 343 11.34 15.80 18.92
CA GLY A 343 12.64 15.41 18.38
C GLY A 343 13.19 16.44 17.39
N LEU A 344 12.36 16.92 16.47
CA LEU A 344 12.71 17.96 15.50
C LEU A 344 13.14 19.26 16.19
N LEU A 345 12.31 19.78 17.10
CA LEU A 345 12.58 21.02 17.83
C LEU A 345 13.85 20.92 18.71
N PHE A 346 14.20 19.71 19.16
CA PHE A 346 15.47 19.49 19.87
C PHE A 346 16.69 19.58 18.96
N VAL A 347 16.62 19.01 17.75
CA VAL A 347 17.73 19.06 16.78
C VAL A 347 17.93 20.48 16.26
N SER A 348 16.85 21.23 15.99
CA SER A 348 16.95 22.63 15.54
C SER A 348 17.78 23.51 16.46
N ASN A 349 17.67 23.34 17.78
CA ASN A 349 18.35 24.17 18.78
C ASN A 349 19.86 23.95 18.91
N LYS A 350 20.46 23.02 18.13
CA LYS A 350 21.90 22.76 18.14
C LYS A 350 22.68 23.50 17.05
N ARG A 351 21.98 24.34 16.27
CA ARG A 351 22.54 25.10 15.15
C ARG A 351 22.85 26.53 15.58
N ASP A 352 23.77 27.16 14.86
CA ASP A 352 23.95 28.61 14.93
C ASP A 352 22.78 29.26 14.17
N LEU A 353 21.81 29.75 14.92
CA LEU A 353 20.52 30.24 14.41
C LEU A 353 20.32 31.69 14.81
N SER A 354 19.55 32.42 13.99
CA SER A 354 19.11 33.76 14.36
C SER A 354 18.28 33.72 15.65
N GLU A 355 18.34 34.80 16.43
CA GLU A 355 17.59 34.92 17.68
C GLU A 355 16.09 34.70 17.47
N GLU A 356 15.53 35.22 16.38
CA GLU A 356 14.13 35.00 15.99
C GLU A 356 13.81 33.50 15.83
N THR A 357 14.69 32.75 15.17
CA THR A 357 14.51 31.31 14.94
C THR A 357 14.56 30.55 16.26
N VAL A 358 15.49 30.91 17.16
CA VAL A 358 15.57 30.32 18.50
C VAL A 358 14.29 30.58 19.30
N GLN A 359 13.78 31.81 19.27
CA GLN A 359 12.51 32.16 19.93
C GLN A 359 11.34 31.35 19.38
N LYS A 360 11.24 31.17 18.06
CA LYS A 360 10.22 30.32 17.43
C LYS A 360 10.30 28.87 17.90
N ILE A 361 11.51 28.30 17.99
CA ILE A 361 11.70 26.92 18.48
C ILE A 361 11.30 26.80 19.95
N GLN A 362 11.71 27.75 20.80
CA GLN A 362 11.34 27.77 22.21
C GLN A 362 9.83 27.89 22.41
N HIS A 363 9.19 28.75 21.62
CA HIS A 363 7.73 28.92 21.65
C HIS A 363 7.02 27.62 21.25
N ALA A 364 7.41 26.99 20.14
CA ALA A 364 6.84 25.71 19.70
C ALA A 364 6.98 24.60 20.74
N ARG A 365 8.13 24.54 21.43
CA ARG A 365 8.35 23.60 22.53
C ARG A 365 7.42 23.86 23.71
N ALA A 366 7.30 25.13 24.13
CA ALA A 366 6.41 25.51 25.21
C ALA A 366 4.95 25.16 24.89
N THR A 367 4.50 25.46 23.66
CA THR A 367 3.15 25.08 23.18
C THR A 367 2.95 23.56 23.23
N LEU A 368 3.91 22.79 22.74
CA LEU A 368 3.79 21.33 22.69
C LEU A 368 3.66 20.71 24.10
N GLU A 369 4.43 21.21 25.08
CA GLU A 369 4.33 20.76 26.48
C GLU A 369 3.03 21.25 27.16
N ALA A 370 2.58 22.49 26.87
CA ALA A 370 1.30 22.99 27.37
C ALA A 370 0.12 22.15 26.88
N LYS A 371 0.08 21.83 25.57
CA LYS A 371 -0.96 20.95 25.00
C LYS A 371 -0.95 19.54 25.57
N LYS A 372 0.24 19.01 25.87
CA LYS A 372 0.36 17.73 26.57
C LYS A 372 -0.28 17.79 27.96
N GLN A 373 0.00 18.85 28.72
CA GLN A 373 -0.56 19.04 30.05
C GLN A 373 -2.09 19.24 30.02
N GLU A 374 -2.61 20.06 29.09
CA GLU A 374 -4.06 20.28 28.90
C GLU A 374 -4.81 18.95 28.73
N ARG A 375 -4.29 18.03 27.91
CA ARG A 375 -4.90 16.70 27.74
C ARG A 375 -4.78 15.81 28.96
N ARG A 376 -3.64 15.85 29.66
CA ARG A 376 -3.48 15.10 30.92
C ARG A 376 -4.53 15.54 31.92
N ASP A 377 -4.74 16.84 32.06
CA ASP A 377 -5.74 17.41 32.97
C ASP A 377 -7.17 17.03 32.53
N ALA A 378 -7.47 17.10 31.23
CA ALA A 378 -8.76 16.68 30.67
C ALA A 378 -9.07 15.18 30.86
N SER A 379 -8.03 14.33 30.91
CA SER A 379 -8.18 12.89 31.13
C SER A 379 -8.51 12.52 32.59
N GLY A 380 -8.52 13.48 33.52
CA GLY A 380 -8.81 13.24 34.94
C GLY A 380 -7.71 12.53 35.72
N LEU A 381 -6.59 12.18 35.07
CA LEU A 381 -5.44 11.50 35.67
C LEU A 381 -4.45 12.53 36.24
N ARG A 382 -4.84 13.24 37.31
CA ARG A 382 -3.88 14.03 38.09
C ARG A 382 -2.96 13.08 38.86
N GLY A 383 -1.65 13.11 38.57
CA GLY A 383 -0.62 12.59 39.49
C GLY A 383 -0.02 11.20 39.20
N LEU A 384 -0.13 10.65 37.99
CA LEU A 384 0.63 9.46 37.58
C LEU A 384 1.91 9.84 36.82
N ASP A 385 2.82 10.51 37.51
CA ASP A 385 4.25 10.55 37.15
C ASP A 385 5.02 10.58 38.49
N ARG A 386 5.34 9.39 39.01
CA ARG A 386 6.52 9.15 39.85
C ARG A 386 7.30 8.01 39.22
#